data_AF-A0A9P1BGR1-F1
#
_entry.id   AF-A0A9P1BGR1-F1
#
_cell.length_a   1.000
_cell.length_b   1.000
_cell.length_c   1.000
_cell.angle_alpha   90.00
_cell.angle_beta   90.00
_cell.angle_gamma   90.00
#
_symmetry.space_group_name_H-M   'P 1'
#
loop_
_entity.id
_entity.type
_entity.pdbx_description
1 polymer ?
#
loop_
_entity_poly.entity_id
_entity_poly.type
_entity_poly.pdbx_seq_one_letter_code
_entity_poly.pdbx_strand_id
1 'polypeptide(L)'
;MARWCHAALLALGFGALGERDDGALLQIGEKHKSQARSGAVIFYNLFIRSEKDIPRVREIVHEQLNLVMDPLDQEIRINSIGALKNLSGLKLSKDLEKSTKLLAHYDEGFEDLTLHDLWSFCKGTDPQQFVVYLHSKGSFHSWKGRNGRQRYYVTSGALSQECMHMPKQCNVCSSRMTPVPHPHTPGNMWAARCGYIAKLIDPKDFRKLMNSTALASHGPPWCIGRERFSNEHWVNSHPDCAPCDLDTNQSYVVGPAPSSTFDKKLEKAPRFAMSQYTMRSKKCDSETGRSLAERLSEYRYLYSRDPDEDWWGWRHFLQNSSNSAKLT
;
A
#
# COMPACT_ATOMS: atom_id res chain seq x y z
N MET A 1 16.71 1.83 36.42
CA MET A 1 16.79 3.04 37.27
C MET A 1 17.56 4.13 36.53
N ALA A 2 16.86 5.11 35.95
CA ALA A 2 17.36 6.42 35.49
C ALA A 2 16.15 7.12 34.85
N ARG A 3 15.36 7.84 35.64
CA ARG A 3 15.36 9.31 35.85
C ARG A 3 14.69 10.09 34.72
N TRP A 4 13.50 10.57 35.07
CA TRP A 4 12.70 11.60 34.43
C TRP A 4 13.42 12.95 34.46
N CYS A 5 13.15 13.80 33.48
CA CYS A 5 13.29 15.24 33.59
C CYS A 5 12.01 15.91 33.08
N HIS A 6 11.40 16.72 33.94
CA HIS A 6 10.23 17.54 33.66
C HIS A 6 10.66 19.02 33.64
N ALA A 7 10.08 19.76 32.69
CA ALA A 7 9.60 21.14 32.72
C ALA A 7 10.51 22.30 33.16
N ALA A 8 10.49 23.38 32.36
CA ALA A 8 10.06 24.70 32.82
C ALA A 8 9.79 25.66 31.64
N LEU A 9 8.62 26.30 31.70
CA LEU A 9 8.25 27.53 30.98
C LEU A 9 9.09 28.71 31.46
N LEU A 10 9.34 29.68 30.58
CA LEU A 10 9.38 31.10 30.93
C LEU A 10 8.83 31.93 29.75
N ALA A 11 7.83 32.75 30.06
CA ALA A 11 7.29 33.81 29.24
C ALA A 11 7.84 35.16 29.70
N LEU A 12 7.95 36.12 28.78
CA LEU A 12 7.57 37.54 28.89
C LEU A 12 8.45 38.41 27.97
N GLY A 13 7.80 39.32 27.23
CA GLY A 13 8.50 40.41 26.51
C GLY A 13 7.67 41.06 25.41
N PHE A 14 6.71 41.92 25.79
CA PHE A 14 6.04 42.87 24.91
C PHE A 14 7.04 43.90 24.36
N GLY A 15 6.97 44.18 23.05
CA GLY A 15 7.64 45.31 22.40
C GLY A 15 6.83 45.73 21.18
N ALA A 16 6.39 46.99 21.17
CA ALA A 16 5.43 47.55 20.23
C ALA A 16 6.09 48.28 19.05
N LEU A 17 5.29 48.41 17.98
CA LEU A 17 5.31 49.40 16.89
C LEU A 17 6.34 49.27 15.76
N GLY A 18 5.79 49.13 14.56
CA GLY A 18 6.48 49.27 13.27
C GLY A 18 5.52 48.96 12.12
N GLU A 19 4.70 49.92 11.73
CA GLU A 19 3.97 49.93 10.46
C GLU A 19 4.94 49.70 9.29
N ARG A 20 4.61 48.80 8.36
CA ARG A 20 5.18 48.76 7.00
C ARG A 20 4.36 47.86 6.04
N ASP A 21 3.97 48.48 4.94
CA ASP A 21 3.62 47.96 3.61
C ASP A 21 2.56 46.85 3.48
N ASP A 22 1.31 47.30 3.37
CA ASP A 22 0.29 46.65 2.54
C ASP A 22 0.64 46.83 1.06
N GLY A 23 1.16 45.79 0.39
CA GLY A 23 1.43 45.95 -1.04
C GLY A 23 2.18 44.86 -1.80
N ALA A 24 2.16 43.60 -1.36
CA ALA A 24 2.65 42.50 -2.20
C ALA A 24 1.79 41.25 -2.00
N LEU A 25 0.67 41.22 -2.73
CA LEU A 25 -0.12 40.01 -2.94
C LEU A 25 0.77 39.00 -3.66
N LEU A 26 1.33 38.07 -2.88
CA LEU A 26 2.02 36.89 -3.37
C LEU A 26 1.07 36.13 -4.31
N GLN A 27 1.35 36.20 -5.61
CA GLN A 27 0.95 35.16 -6.55
C GLN A 27 1.69 33.88 -6.16
N ILE A 28 1.13 33.12 -5.22
CA ILE A 28 1.56 31.77 -4.93
C ILE A 28 1.18 30.96 -6.18
N GLY A 29 2.21 30.63 -6.94
CA GLY A 29 2.11 30.11 -8.29
C GLY A 29 1.10 28.98 -8.44
N GLU A 30 0.37 29.05 -9.53
CA GLU A 30 -0.25 27.90 -10.15
C GLU A 30 0.84 26.85 -10.36
N LYS A 31 0.94 25.88 -9.45
CA LYS A 31 1.73 24.67 -9.64
C LYS A 31 1.27 24.08 -10.96
N HIS A 32 2.11 24.18 -11.98
CA HIS A 32 1.97 23.46 -13.23
C HIS A 32 1.57 22.02 -12.91
N LYS A 33 0.29 21.67 -13.13
CA LYS A 33 -0.14 20.29 -13.05
C LYS A 33 0.64 19.54 -14.12
N SER A 34 1.56 18.69 -13.67
CA SER A 34 2.30 17.80 -14.55
C SER A 34 1.29 17.01 -15.38
N GLN A 35 1.37 17.15 -16.71
CA GLN A 35 0.61 16.32 -17.64
C GLN A 35 0.88 14.84 -17.34
N ALA A 36 -0.13 13.98 -17.49
CA ALA A 36 0.07 12.53 -17.38
C ALA A 36 1.19 12.08 -18.32
N ARG A 37 2.10 11.24 -17.82
CA ARG A 37 3.13 10.61 -18.65
C ARG A 37 2.50 9.46 -19.43
N SER A 38 3.03 9.15 -20.60
CA SER A 38 2.80 7.86 -21.23
C SER A 38 3.40 6.78 -20.32
N GLY A 39 2.60 5.82 -19.86
CA GLY A 39 3.05 4.71 -19.01
C GLY A 39 2.89 4.94 -17.51
N ALA A 40 3.07 3.87 -16.74
CA ALA A 40 2.97 3.88 -15.28
C ALA A 40 4.31 4.29 -14.62
N VAL A 41 4.23 4.87 -13.42
CA VAL A 41 5.40 5.11 -12.56
C VAL A 41 5.46 4.03 -11.48
N ILE A 42 6.53 3.26 -11.45
CA ILE A 42 6.74 2.17 -10.49
C ILE A 42 7.54 2.73 -9.31
N PHE A 43 7.00 2.61 -8.10
CA PHE A 43 7.72 2.83 -6.85
C PHE A 43 8.09 1.49 -6.24
N TYR A 44 9.38 1.29 -6.00
CA TYR A 44 9.93 0.03 -5.55
C TYR A 44 10.64 0.20 -4.20
N ASN A 45 10.14 -0.48 -3.17
CA ASN A 45 10.75 -0.51 -1.84
C ASN A 45 11.79 -1.64 -1.76
N LEU A 46 13.07 -1.29 -1.87
CA LEU A 46 14.19 -2.23 -1.87
C LEU A 46 14.79 -2.37 -0.47
N PHE A 47 14.67 -3.55 0.14
CA PHE A 47 15.28 -3.82 1.43
C PHE A 47 16.41 -4.85 1.31
N ILE A 48 17.61 -4.49 1.78
CA ILE A 48 18.79 -5.36 1.82
C ILE A 48 19.41 -5.27 3.22
N ARG A 49 19.31 -6.33 4.02
CA ARG A 49 19.77 -6.31 5.42
C ARG A 49 21.28 -6.10 5.56
N SER A 50 22.07 -6.74 4.71
CA SER A 50 23.53 -6.73 4.77
C SER A 50 24.15 -6.83 3.37
N GLU A 51 25.41 -6.45 3.20
CA GLU A 51 26.10 -6.58 1.91
C GLU A 51 26.13 -8.03 1.38
N LYS A 52 26.15 -9.02 2.28
CA LYS A 52 26.08 -10.45 1.95
C LYS A 52 24.76 -10.84 1.27
N ASP A 53 23.69 -10.08 1.51
CA ASP A 53 22.39 -10.32 0.89
C ASP A 53 22.29 -9.75 -0.53
N ILE A 54 23.20 -8.86 -0.95
CA ILE A 54 23.14 -8.17 -2.25
C ILE A 54 22.99 -9.14 -3.42
N PRO A 55 23.80 -10.22 -3.55
CA PRO A 55 23.65 -11.14 -4.68
C PRO A 55 22.26 -11.78 -4.73
N ARG A 56 21.73 -12.22 -3.59
CA ARG A 56 20.41 -12.85 -3.51
C ARG A 56 19.27 -11.86 -3.80
N VAL A 57 19.35 -10.64 -3.26
CA VAL A 57 18.31 -9.63 -3.48
C VAL A 57 18.37 -9.07 -4.91
N ARG A 58 19.56 -9.03 -5.53
CA ARG A 58 19.71 -8.75 -6.95
C ARG A 58 18.87 -9.69 -7.80
N GLU A 59 18.95 -11.00 -7.57
CA GLU A 59 18.14 -11.98 -8.32
C GLU A 59 16.64 -11.74 -8.14
N ILE A 60 16.21 -11.33 -6.93
CA ILE A 60 14.82 -10.96 -6.65
C ILE A 60 14.40 -9.73 -7.48
N VAL A 61 15.24 -8.70 -7.51
CA VAL A 61 14.98 -7.47 -8.28
C VAL A 61 14.93 -7.78 -9.77
N HIS A 62 15.86 -8.60 -10.29
CA HIS A 62 15.87 -9.02 -11.70
C HIS A 62 14.61 -9.81 -12.04
N GLU A 63 14.23 -10.79 -11.21
CA GLU A 63 12.98 -11.56 -11.39
C GLU A 63 11.76 -10.63 -11.53
N GLN A 64 11.65 -9.62 -10.67
CA GLN A 64 10.49 -8.73 -10.65
C GLN A 64 10.52 -7.70 -11.77
N LEU A 65 11.66 -7.05 -12.01
CA LEU A 65 11.78 -6.00 -13.02
C LEU A 65 11.77 -6.55 -14.45
N ASN A 66 12.12 -7.83 -14.66
CA ASN A 66 11.95 -8.49 -15.95
C ASN A 66 10.47 -8.72 -16.32
N LEU A 67 9.52 -8.50 -15.40
CA LEU A 67 8.08 -8.51 -15.69
C LEU A 67 7.55 -7.13 -16.13
N VAL A 68 8.39 -6.09 -16.14
CA VAL A 68 8.04 -4.78 -16.69
C VAL A 68 7.95 -4.90 -18.20
N MET A 69 6.77 -4.68 -18.76
CA MET A 69 6.46 -4.98 -20.17
C MET A 69 7.16 -4.04 -21.15
N ASP A 70 7.22 -2.76 -20.81
CA ASP A 70 7.98 -1.75 -21.56
C ASP A 70 8.81 -0.93 -20.57
N PRO A 71 10.06 -1.32 -20.31
CA PRO A 71 10.90 -0.62 -19.36
C PRO A 71 11.34 0.77 -19.84
N LEU A 72 11.23 1.09 -21.13
CA LEU A 72 11.61 2.41 -21.66
C LEU A 72 10.45 3.43 -21.51
N ASP A 73 9.21 2.94 -21.55
CA ASP A 73 8.00 3.74 -21.35
C ASP A 73 7.58 3.85 -19.87
N GLN A 74 8.30 3.22 -18.95
CA GLN A 74 7.97 3.24 -17.51
C GLN A 74 9.12 3.83 -16.70
N GLU A 75 8.81 4.70 -15.74
CA GLU A 75 9.81 5.21 -14.79
C GLU A 75 9.80 4.34 -13.53
N ILE A 76 10.98 3.82 -13.15
CA ILE A 76 11.14 3.03 -11.92
C ILE A 76 11.88 3.89 -10.88
N ARG A 77 11.26 4.07 -9.72
CA ARG A 77 11.73 4.88 -8.62
C ARG A 77 11.98 3.99 -7.41
N ILE A 78 13.24 3.89 -7.00
CA ILE A 78 13.66 2.99 -5.92
C ILE A 78 14.00 3.81 -4.68
N ASN A 79 13.41 3.42 -3.55
CA ASN A 79 13.98 3.72 -2.24
C ASN A 79 14.72 2.49 -1.74
N SER A 80 15.99 2.65 -1.37
CA SER A 80 16.78 1.56 -0.79
C SER A 80 16.88 1.70 0.72
N ILE A 81 16.71 0.58 1.42
CA ILE A 81 16.82 0.47 2.88
C ILE A 81 17.88 -0.57 3.22
N GLY A 82 18.86 -0.19 4.04
CA GLY A 82 19.91 -1.07 4.56
C GLY A 82 21.24 -0.99 3.80
N ALA A 83 21.76 -2.10 3.28
CA ALA A 83 23.16 -2.16 2.85
C ALA A 83 23.46 -1.53 1.48
N LEU A 84 22.47 -1.38 0.60
CA LEU A 84 22.70 -0.93 -0.77
C LEU A 84 22.47 0.58 -0.91
N LYS A 85 23.56 1.34 -0.92
CA LYS A 85 23.55 2.82 -0.98
C LYS A 85 23.35 3.40 -2.39
N ASN A 86 23.58 2.61 -3.43
CA ASN A 86 23.40 2.99 -4.83
C ASN A 86 23.01 1.79 -5.70
N LEU A 87 22.49 2.04 -6.91
CA LEU A 87 21.92 0.97 -7.74
C LEU A 87 22.96 0.13 -8.50
N SER A 88 24.24 0.50 -8.50
CA SER A 88 25.28 -0.24 -9.25
C SER A 88 25.38 -1.71 -8.80
N GLY A 89 25.14 -1.97 -7.51
CA GLY A 89 25.12 -3.31 -6.95
C GLY A 89 23.98 -4.19 -7.48
N LEU A 90 22.97 -3.64 -8.16
CA LEU A 90 21.89 -4.40 -8.78
C LEU A 90 22.24 -4.91 -10.18
N LYS A 91 23.27 -4.37 -10.85
CA LYS A 91 23.66 -4.80 -12.21
C LYS A 91 22.45 -4.95 -13.16
N LEU A 92 21.62 -3.91 -13.24
CA LEU A 92 20.44 -3.90 -14.10
C LEU A 92 20.84 -3.98 -15.58
N SER A 93 19.93 -4.43 -16.44
CA SER A 93 20.13 -4.33 -17.89
C SER A 93 20.21 -2.86 -18.31
N LYS A 94 20.79 -2.57 -19.48
CA LYS A 94 20.96 -1.18 -19.97
C LYS A 94 19.63 -0.42 -20.05
N ASP A 95 18.55 -1.09 -20.43
CA ASP A 95 17.24 -0.45 -20.57
C ASP A 95 16.63 -0.16 -19.20
N LEU A 96 16.72 -1.11 -18.26
CA LEU A 96 16.29 -0.89 -16.88
C LEU A 96 17.14 0.17 -16.17
N GLU A 97 18.45 0.22 -16.43
CA GLU A 97 19.35 1.23 -15.84
C GLU A 97 18.96 2.65 -16.28
N LYS A 98 18.53 2.83 -17.54
CA LYS A 98 18.07 4.12 -18.04
C LYS A 98 16.75 4.57 -17.41
N SER A 99 15.85 3.64 -17.13
CA SER A 99 14.53 3.95 -16.58
C SER A 99 14.44 3.92 -15.06
N THR A 100 15.47 3.39 -14.39
CA THR A 100 15.52 3.27 -12.93
C THR A 100 16.29 4.40 -12.29
N LYS A 101 15.70 5.02 -11.27
CA LYS A 101 16.32 6.07 -10.45
C LYS A 101 16.26 5.69 -8.98
N LEU A 102 17.35 5.95 -8.27
CA LEU A 102 17.32 5.97 -6.81
C LEU A 102 16.71 7.30 -6.37
N LEU A 103 15.60 7.24 -5.64
CA LEU A 103 15.00 8.42 -5.02
C LEU A 103 15.75 8.78 -3.75
N ALA A 104 15.87 7.82 -2.83
CA ALA A 104 16.58 7.99 -1.57
C ALA A 104 17.16 6.67 -1.06
N HIS A 105 18.15 6.81 -0.19
CA HIS A 105 18.73 5.73 0.58
C HIS A 105 18.50 5.99 2.07
N TYR A 106 18.13 4.94 2.80
CA TYR A 106 17.93 4.96 4.25
C TYR A 106 18.69 3.80 4.89
N ASP A 107 19.35 4.05 6.02
CA ASP A 107 20.01 2.98 6.78
C ASP A 107 18.98 2.01 7.39
N GLU A 108 17.84 2.56 7.86
CA GLU A 108 16.73 1.82 8.46
C GLU A 108 15.39 2.39 8.01
N GLY A 109 14.33 1.56 8.05
CA GLY A 109 12.98 1.98 7.69
C GLY A 109 12.06 0.83 7.34
N PHE A 110 10.82 1.18 7.01
CA PHE A 110 9.80 0.26 6.51
C PHE A 110 9.24 0.77 5.17
N GLU A 111 8.26 0.03 4.66
CA GLU A 111 7.56 0.31 3.40
C GLU A 111 6.87 1.69 3.35
N ASP A 112 6.59 2.30 4.51
CA ASP A 112 5.97 3.61 4.63
C ASP A 112 6.80 4.75 4.01
N LEU A 113 8.13 4.61 3.95
CA LEU A 113 9.00 5.56 3.26
C LEU A 113 8.70 5.63 1.76
N THR A 114 8.62 4.47 1.10
CA THR A 114 8.33 4.39 -0.33
C THR A 114 6.88 4.73 -0.64
N LEU A 115 5.95 4.28 0.20
CA LEU A 115 4.54 4.62 0.05
C LEU A 115 4.31 6.13 0.20
N HIS A 116 5.06 6.81 1.09
CA HIS A 116 4.98 8.26 1.26
C HIS A 116 5.43 9.02 0.01
N ASP A 117 6.50 8.58 -0.64
CA ASP A 117 6.97 9.21 -1.88
C ASP A 117 5.99 8.97 -3.04
N LEU A 118 5.39 7.79 -3.12
CA LEU A 118 4.32 7.47 -4.07
C LEU A 118 3.09 8.37 -3.82
N TRP A 119 2.64 8.47 -2.56
CA TRP A 119 1.53 9.34 -2.18
C TRP A 119 1.81 10.80 -2.54
N SER A 120 2.99 11.31 -2.16
CA SER A 120 3.42 12.68 -2.43
C SER A 120 3.46 12.98 -3.93
N PHE A 121 3.96 12.03 -4.74
CA PHE A 121 3.91 12.11 -6.19
C PHE A 121 2.47 12.25 -6.70
N CYS A 122 1.56 11.40 -6.23
CA CYS A 122 0.16 11.44 -6.66
C CYS A 122 -0.60 12.68 -6.20
N LYS A 123 -0.21 13.34 -5.10
CA LYS A 123 -0.78 14.65 -4.70
C LYS A 123 -0.50 15.77 -5.70
N GLY A 124 0.62 15.69 -6.44
CA GLY A 124 1.07 16.72 -7.39
C GLY A 124 0.92 16.37 -8.87
N THR A 125 0.36 15.20 -9.18
CA THR A 125 0.33 14.65 -10.56
C THR A 125 -1.10 14.53 -11.07
N ASP A 126 -1.25 14.36 -12.38
CA ASP A 126 -2.52 14.03 -13.03
C ASP A 126 -3.25 12.88 -12.30
N PRO A 127 -4.53 13.06 -11.90
CA PRO A 127 -5.34 12.01 -11.27
C PRO A 127 -5.47 10.71 -12.09
N GLN A 128 -5.29 10.76 -13.40
CA GLN A 128 -5.33 9.60 -14.30
C GLN A 128 -4.00 8.87 -14.41
N GLN A 129 -2.89 9.44 -13.91
CA GLN A 129 -1.60 8.79 -13.89
C GLN A 129 -1.67 7.46 -13.14
N PHE A 130 -1.13 6.41 -13.76
CA PHE A 130 -0.99 5.11 -13.13
C PHE A 130 0.30 5.03 -12.33
N VAL A 131 0.20 4.42 -11.16
CA VAL A 131 1.34 4.09 -10.30
C VAL A 131 1.30 2.63 -9.91
N VAL A 132 2.47 2.05 -9.70
CA VAL A 132 2.64 0.69 -9.20
C VAL A 132 3.47 0.74 -7.94
N TYR A 133 3.07 -0.01 -6.92
CA TYR A 133 3.88 -0.24 -5.74
C TYR A 133 4.41 -1.68 -5.75
N LEU A 134 5.73 -1.82 -5.62
CA LEU A 134 6.44 -3.09 -5.50
C LEU A 134 7.36 -3.06 -4.28
N HIS A 135 7.73 -4.25 -3.78
CA HIS A 135 8.84 -4.38 -2.84
C HIS A 135 9.58 -5.70 -3.02
N SER A 136 10.78 -5.79 -2.46
CA SER A 136 11.67 -6.95 -2.57
C SER A 136 11.24 -8.15 -1.69
N LYS A 137 9.99 -8.61 -1.82
CA LYS A 137 9.40 -9.65 -0.94
C LYS A 137 10.29 -10.90 -0.87
N GLY A 138 10.61 -11.32 0.36
CA GLY A 138 11.51 -12.45 0.62
C GLY A 138 12.98 -12.04 0.80
N SER A 139 13.32 -10.76 0.70
CA SER A 139 14.65 -10.27 1.08
C SER A 139 14.91 -10.36 2.59
N PHE A 140 13.90 -10.13 3.43
CA PHE A 140 14.03 -10.23 4.90
C PHE A 140 14.00 -11.68 5.44
N HIS A 141 13.16 -12.54 4.87
CA HIS A 141 13.04 -13.95 5.25
C HIS A 141 13.22 -14.83 4.01
N SER A 142 14.31 -15.61 3.94
CA SER A 142 14.55 -16.55 2.85
C SER A 142 13.92 -17.91 3.17
N TRP A 143 12.60 -18.04 3.10
CA TRP A 143 11.99 -19.37 3.11
C TRP A 143 12.11 -19.98 1.70
N LYS A 144 12.97 -20.99 1.54
CA LYS A 144 13.26 -21.63 0.25
C LYS A 144 11.95 -22.05 -0.45
N GLY A 145 11.77 -21.62 -1.70
CA GLY A 145 10.67 -22.02 -2.60
C GLY A 145 9.34 -21.27 -2.44
N ARG A 146 8.80 -21.13 -1.22
CA ARG A 146 7.46 -20.52 -1.02
C ARG A 146 7.42 -19.02 -1.35
N ASN A 147 8.46 -18.28 -0.94
CA ASN A 147 8.49 -16.83 -1.16
C ASN A 147 8.67 -16.48 -2.65
N GLY A 148 9.36 -17.32 -3.43
CA GLY A 148 9.52 -17.11 -4.87
C GLY A 148 8.20 -17.19 -5.61
N ARG A 149 7.40 -18.25 -5.38
CA ARG A 149 6.09 -18.40 -6.02
C ARG A 149 5.14 -17.25 -5.68
N GLN A 150 5.05 -16.91 -4.38
CA GLN A 150 4.20 -15.81 -3.95
C GLN A 150 4.67 -14.48 -4.53
N ARG A 151 5.97 -14.19 -4.51
CA ARG A 151 6.53 -12.96 -5.07
C ARG A 151 6.22 -12.85 -6.56
N TYR A 152 6.49 -13.89 -7.34
CA TYR A 152 6.19 -13.90 -8.77
C TYR A 152 4.70 -13.66 -9.02
N TYR A 153 3.83 -14.38 -8.30
CA TYR A 153 2.39 -14.23 -8.41
C TYR A 153 1.91 -12.79 -8.14
N VAL A 154 2.34 -12.16 -7.03
CA VAL A 154 1.89 -10.80 -6.68
C VAL A 154 2.50 -9.73 -7.60
N THR A 155 3.74 -9.94 -8.04
CA THR A 155 4.42 -9.02 -8.98
C THR A 155 3.78 -9.10 -10.36
N SER A 156 3.49 -10.31 -10.85
CA SER A 156 2.89 -10.54 -12.17
C SER A 156 1.51 -9.91 -12.29
N GLY A 157 0.71 -9.90 -11.22
CA GLY A 157 -0.56 -9.19 -11.25
C GLY A 157 -0.39 -7.67 -11.21
N ALA A 158 0.45 -7.16 -10.30
CA ALA A 158 0.69 -5.72 -10.19
C ALA A 158 1.24 -5.09 -11.48
N LEU A 159 2.04 -5.82 -12.26
CA LEU A 159 2.61 -5.39 -13.54
C LEU A 159 1.83 -5.84 -14.78
N SER A 160 0.66 -6.46 -14.60
CA SER A 160 -0.12 -7.02 -15.70
C SER A 160 -0.76 -5.96 -16.61
N GLN A 161 -1.03 -6.31 -17.88
CA GLN A 161 -1.76 -5.43 -18.79
C GLN A 161 -3.16 -5.10 -18.26
N GLU A 162 -3.81 -6.09 -17.64
CA GLU A 162 -5.13 -5.97 -17.04
C GLU A 162 -5.15 -4.89 -15.96
N CYS A 163 -4.14 -4.85 -15.08
CA CYS A 163 -4.03 -3.79 -14.07
C CYS A 163 -3.63 -2.43 -14.65
N MET A 164 -2.73 -2.38 -15.64
CA MET A 164 -2.33 -1.13 -16.29
C MET A 164 -3.47 -0.48 -17.09
N HIS A 165 -4.44 -1.27 -17.53
CA HIS A 165 -5.61 -0.81 -18.27
C HIS A 165 -6.91 -0.96 -17.46
N MET A 166 -6.82 -0.94 -16.11
CA MET A 166 -8.00 -1.13 -15.28
C MET A 166 -9.06 -0.06 -15.57
N PRO A 167 -10.34 -0.43 -15.66
CA PRO A 167 -11.41 0.47 -16.06
C PRO A 167 -11.75 1.43 -14.91
N LYS A 168 -12.51 2.51 -15.20
CA LYS A 168 -12.76 3.61 -14.24
C LYS A 168 -13.48 3.19 -12.95
N GLN A 169 -14.22 2.09 -12.98
CA GLN A 169 -14.87 1.51 -11.81
C GLN A 169 -13.90 0.80 -10.85
N CYS A 170 -12.63 0.63 -11.24
CA CYS A 170 -11.56 0.10 -10.40
C CYS A 170 -10.58 1.25 -10.08
N ASN A 171 -10.14 1.35 -8.84
CA ASN A 171 -9.11 2.32 -8.44
C ASN A 171 -7.85 1.71 -7.84
N VAL A 172 -7.89 0.42 -7.52
CA VAL A 172 -6.74 -0.40 -7.12
C VAL A 172 -6.85 -1.74 -7.85
N CYS A 173 -5.73 -2.24 -8.35
CA CYS A 173 -5.64 -3.55 -8.99
C CYS A 173 -4.46 -4.36 -8.44
N SER A 174 -4.67 -5.65 -8.25
CA SER A 174 -3.62 -6.57 -7.77
C SER A 174 -3.90 -8.00 -8.23
N SER A 175 -3.00 -8.95 -7.96
CA SER A 175 -3.33 -10.36 -8.19
C SER A 175 -4.54 -10.80 -7.38
N ARG A 176 -4.66 -10.28 -6.15
CA ARG A 176 -5.70 -10.66 -5.19
C ARG A 176 -5.99 -9.53 -4.20
N MET A 177 -7.26 -9.30 -3.89
CA MET A 177 -7.68 -8.53 -2.72
C MET A 177 -8.39 -9.43 -1.70
N THR A 178 -8.07 -9.20 -0.42
CA THR A 178 -8.66 -9.93 0.70
C THR A 178 -9.31 -8.92 1.66
N PRO A 179 -10.63 -9.04 1.96
CA PRO A 179 -11.35 -8.11 2.83
C PRO A 179 -11.07 -8.29 4.32
N VAL A 180 -10.56 -9.47 4.74
CA VAL A 180 -10.31 -9.85 6.13
C VAL A 180 -8.89 -10.39 6.32
N PRO A 181 -8.27 -10.28 7.51
CA PRO A 181 -8.82 -9.71 8.73
C PRO A 181 -8.93 -8.17 8.69
N HIS A 182 -8.26 -7.53 7.74
CA HIS A 182 -8.53 -6.17 7.29
C HIS A 182 -8.41 -6.14 5.77
N PRO A 183 -9.00 -5.16 5.07
CA PRO A 183 -8.83 -5.02 3.62
C PRO A 183 -7.36 -4.84 3.26
N HIS A 184 -6.79 -5.79 2.52
CA HIS A 184 -5.39 -5.75 2.06
C HIS A 184 -5.19 -6.52 0.77
N THR A 185 -4.07 -6.24 0.11
CA THR A 185 -3.56 -7.04 -1.02
C THR A 185 -2.46 -7.97 -0.49
N PRO A 186 -2.62 -9.30 -0.54
CA PRO A 186 -1.58 -10.22 -0.11
C PRO A 186 -0.25 -9.91 -0.79
N GLY A 187 0.79 -9.75 0.03
CA GLY A 187 2.12 -9.41 -0.47
C GLY A 187 2.34 -7.92 -0.75
N ASN A 188 1.35 -7.05 -0.59
CA ASN A 188 1.44 -5.59 -0.71
C ASN A 188 2.10 -5.13 -2.02
N MET A 189 1.62 -5.64 -3.16
CA MET A 189 2.04 -5.18 -4.49
C MET A 189 0.81 -4.99 -5.37
N TRP A 190 0.67 -3.81 -5.96
CA TRP A 190 -0.56 -3.37 -6.60
C TRP A 190 -0.29 -2.23 -7.59
N ALA A 191 -1.25 -1.99 -8.48
CA ALA A 191 -1.34 -0.82 -9.33
C ALA A 191 -2.56 0.03 -8.93
N ALA A 192 -2.48 1.35 -9.08
CA ALA A 192 -3.58 2.26 -8.78
C ALA A 192 -3.53 3.52 -9.65
N ARG A 193 -4.62 4.29 -9.64
CA ARG A 193 -4.66 5.65 -10.21
C ARG A 193 -4.28 6.68 -9.14
N CYS A 194 -3.50 7.68 -9.51
CA CYS A 194 -3.10 8.74 -8.58
C CYS A 194 -4.28 9.50 -7.98
N GLY A 195 -5.39 9.64 -8.71
CA GLY A 195 -6.60 10.29 -8.21
C GLY A 195 -7.22 9.60 -6.98
N TYR A 196 -7.03 8.28 -6.85
CA TYR A 196 -7.42 7.55 -5.64
C TYR A 196 -6.35 7.66 -4.56
N ILE A 197 -5.09 7.43 -4.90
CA ILE A 197 -3.97 7.52 -3.93
C ILE A 197 -3.94 8.90 -3.25
N ALA A 198 -4.21 9.97 -3.98
CA ALA A 198 -4.21 11.34 -3.47
C ALA A 198 -5.31 11.62 -2.41
N LYS A 199 -6.30 10.73 -2.28
CA LYS A 199 -7.34 10.77 -1.25
C LYS A 199 -6.94 10.03 0.03
N LEU A 200 -5.98 9.12 -0.05
CA LEU A 200 -5.49 8.39 1.12
C LEU A 200 -4.78 9.35 2.08
N ILE A 201 -4.86 9.04 3.37
CA ILE A 201 -4.01 9.67 4.40
C ILE A 201 -2.54 9.34 4.07
N ASP A 202 -1.61 10.26 4.35
CA ASP A 202 -0.17 9.96 4.25
C ASP A 202 0.15 8.65 5.00
N PRO A 203 0.83 7.66 4.39
CA PRO A 203 1.18 6.39 5.04
C PRO A 203 1.80 6.53 6.43
N LYS A 204 2.62 7.57 6.65
CA LYS A 204 3.27 7.83 7.95
C LYS A 204 2.25 8.22 9.02
N ASP A 205 1.25 8.99 8.66
CA ASP A 205 0.18 9.41 9.57
C ASP A 205 -0.92 8.36 9.69
N PHE A 206 -1.20 7.63 8.62
CA PHE A 206 -2.12 6.50 8.61
C PHE A 206 -1.72 5.45 9.65
N ARG A 207 -0.43 5.11 9.73
CA ARG A 207 0.09 4.19 10.75
C ARG A 207 -0.18 4.69 12.17
N LYS A 208 0.05 5.99 12.43
CA LYS A 208 -0.20 6.60 13.75
C LYS A 208 -1.69 6.54 14.09
N LEU A 209 -2.54 6.94 13.14
CA LEU A 209 -3.99 6.95 13.32
C LEU A 209 -4.56 5.54 13.54
N MET A 210 -4.14 4.55 12.75
CA MET A 210 -4.54 3.15 12.95
C MET A 210 -4.17 2.64 14.34
N ASN A 211 -3.01 3.04 14.87
CA ASN A 211 -2.60 2.69 16.23
C ASN A 211 -3.44 3.38 17.33
N SER A 212 -4.18 4.42 16.98
CA SER A 212 -5.07 5.17 17.88
C SER A 212 -6.57 4.86 17.68
N THR A 213 -6.93 4.03 16.69
CA THR A 213 -8.33 3.63 16.48
C THR A 213 -8.88 2.87 17.69
N ALA A 214 -10.21 2.92 17.91
CA ALA A 214 -10.86 2.09 18.92
C ALA A 214 -10.64 0.58 18.69
N LEU A 215 -10.40 0.17 17.44
CA LEU A 215 -10.04 -1.20 17.08
C LEU A 215 -8.70 -1.65 17.66
N ALA A 216 -7.85 -0.74 18.13
CA ALA A 216 -6.57 -1.03 18.76
C ALA A 216 -6.63 -2.07 19.89
N SER A 217 -7.76 -2.15 20.60
CA SER A 217 -8.00 -3.10 21.69
C SER A 217 -8.63 -4.42 21.23
N HIS A 218 -9.05 -4.54 19.96
CA HIS A 218 -9.86 -5.66 19.48
C HIS A 218 -9.03 -6.88 19.04
N GLY A 219 -7.70 -6.78 18.98
CA GLY A 219 -6.90 -7.94 18.61
C GLY A 219 -5.45 -7.60 18.32
N PRO A 220 -4.67 -8.60 17.88
CA PRO A 220 -3.26 -8.36 17.59
C PRO A 220 -3.10 -7.49 16.32
N PRO A 221 -1.98 -6.75 16.19
CA PRO A 221 -1.81 -5.74 15.15
C PRO A 221 -2.02 -6.23 13.71
N TRP A 222 -1.69 -7.50 13.40
CA TRP A 222 -1.87 -8.08 12.07
C TRP A 222 -3.33 -8.37 11.71
N CYS A 223 -4.24 -8.44 12.67
CA CYS A 223 -5.66 -8.65 12.37
C CYS A 223 -6.31 -7.34 11.93
N ILE A 224 -5.93 -6.23 12.54
CA ILE A 224 -6.57 -4.92 12.38
C ILE A 224 -5.73 -3.91 11.57
N GLY A 225 -4.70 -4.36 10.87
CA GLY A 225 -3.91 -3.48 9.97
C GLY A 225 -3.13 -2.39 10.72
N ARG A 226 -2.56 -2.73 11.88
CA ARG A 226 -1.79 -1.81 12.73
C ARG A 226 -0.28 -2.02 12.63
N GLU A 227 0.48 -1.10 13.20
CA GLU A 227 1.95 -1.15 13.26
C GLU A 227 2.56 -1.38 11.87
N ARG A 228 3.41 -2.40 11.68
CA ARG A 228 3.97 -2.71 10.34
C ARG A 228 2.92 -3.15 9.32
N PHE A 229 1.75 -3.61 9.76
CA PHE A 229 0.67 -4.09 8.90
C PHE A 229 -0.21 -2.96 8.36
N SER A 230 -0.05 -1.72 8.88
CA SER A 230 -0.73 -0.56 8.31
C SER A 230 -0.35 -0.33 6.84
N ASN A 231 0.87 -0.68 6.46
CA ASN A 231 1.34 -0.54 5.07
C ASN A 231 0.62 -1.50 4.11
N GLU A 232 0.19 -2.67 4.59
CA GLU A 232 -0.57 -3.66 3.81
C GLU A 232 -2.05 -3.25 3.70
N HIS A 233 -2.56 -2.59 4.74
CA HIS A 233 -3.93 -2.10 4.82
C HIS A 233 -4.17 -0.80 4.04
N TRP A 234 -3.17 0.09 4.03
CA TRP A 234 -3.26 1.49 3.61
C TRP A 234 -3.98 1.71 2.27
N VAL A 235 -3.60 0.97 1.22
CA VAL A 235 -4.16 1.17 -0.12
C VAL A 235 -5.66 0.85 -0.20
N ASN A 236 -6.20 0.03 0.70
CA ASN A 236 -7.62 -0.32 0.73
C ASN A 236 -8.40 0.38 1.85
N SER A 237 -7.80 1.37 2.50
CA SER A 237 -8.33 1.96 3.74
C SER A 237 -9.35 3.08 3.55
N HIS A 238 -9.55 3.59 2.34
CA HIS A 238 -10.43 4.73 2.10
C HIS A 238 -11.86 4.27 1.73
N PRO A 239 -12.91 5.01 2.12
CA PRO A 239 -14.31 4.66 1.80
C PRO A 239 -14.60 4.52 0.29
N ASP A 240 -13.95 5.32 -0.57
CA ASP A 240 -14.02 5.19 -2.04
C ASP A 240 -13.30 3.95 -2.61
N CYS A 241 -12.69 3.09 -1.78
CA CYS A 241 -11.95 1.94 -2.28
C CYS A 241 -12.85 1.05 -3.14
N ALA A 242 -12.48 0.91 -4.42
CA ALA A 242 -13.16 0.09 -5.42
C ALA A 242 -12.11 -0.86 -6.02
N PRO A 243 -11.72 -1.90 -5.26
CA PRO A 243 -10.63 -2.75 -5.67
C PRO A 243 -11.10 -3.70 -6.77
N CYS A 244 -10.18 -4.02 -7.66
CA CYS A 244 -10.28 -5.12 -8.58
C CYS A 244 -9.08 -6.04 -8.35
N ASP A 245 -9.24 -7.31 -8.64
CA ASP A 245 -8.13 -8.24 -8.63
C ASP A 245 -8.16 -9.13 -9.87
N LEU A 246 -7.29 -10.13 -9.98
CA LEU A 246 -7.12 -10.92 -11.22
C LEU A 246 -7.43 -12.40 -11.04
N ASP A 247 -7.19 -12.95 -9.86
CA ASP A 247 -7.22 -14.38 -9.62
C ASP A 247 -8.63 -14.93 -9.42
N THR A 248 -9.04 -15.82 -10.32
CA THR A 248 -10.34 -16.50 -10.32
C THR A 248 -10.36 -17.73 -9.39
N ASN A 249 -9.21 -18.11 -8.83
CA ASN A 249 -9.09 -19.32 -8.02
C ASN A 249 -9.57 -19.11 -6.57
N GLN A 250 -10.73 -19.68 -6.26
CA GLN A 250 -11.32 -19.69 -4.91
C GLN A 250 -10.50 -20.43 -3.85
N SER A 251 -9.61 -21.35 -4.25
CA SER A 251 -8.74 -22.05 -3.29
C SER A 251 -7.61 -21.16 -2.77
N TYR A 252 -7.23 -20.13 -3.53
CA TYR A 252 -6.24 -19.14 -3.10
C TYR A 252 -6.91 -18.00 -2.34
N VAL A 253 -7.53 -18.37 -1.22
CA VAL A 253 -8.00 -17.41 -0.22
C VAL A 253 -7.23 -17.58 1.08
N VAL A 254 -6.94 -18.83 1.43
CA VAL A 254 -6.18 -19.23 2.62
C VAL A 254 -5.22 -20.33 2.20
N GLY A 255 -4.00 -20.00 1.76
CA GLY A 255 -3.10 -21.02 1.24
C GLY A 255 -1.80 -20.50 0.63
N PRO A 256 -0.92 -21.41 0.16
CA PRO A 256 0.24 -21.02 -0.63
C PRO A 256 -0.22 -20.38 -1.94
N ALA A 257 0.56 -19.43 -2.46
CA ALA A 257 0.32 -18.84 -3.77
C ALA A 257 0.11 -19.94 -4.83
N PRO A 258 -0.80 -19.73 -5.79
CA PRO A 258 -0.99 -20.64 -6.91
C PRO A 258 0.31 -20.76 -7.73
N SER A 259 0.28 -21.57 -8.79
CA SER A 259 1.39 -21.61 -9.75
C SER A 259 1.81 -20.21 -10.18
N SER A 260 3.09 -20.04 -10.54
CA SER A 260 3.62 -18.76 -11.02
C SER A 260 2.80 -18.21 -12.19
N THR A 261 2.26 -19.08 -13.04
CA THR A 261 1.29 -18.74 -14.07
C THR A 261 -0.13 -18.96 -13.56
N PHE A 262 -0.97 -17.93 -13.68
CA PHE A 262 -2.41 -17.99 -13.37
C PHE A 262 -3.19 -17.18 -14.41
N ASP A 263 -4.46 -17.54 -14.60
CA ASP A 263 -5.37 -16.84 -15.51
C ASP A 263 -5.72 -15.46 -14.93
N LYS A 264 -5.38 -14.40 -15.67
CA LYS A 264 -5.55 -13.01 -15.23
C LYS A 264 -6.86 -12.47 -15.80
N LYS A 265 -7.92 -12.51 -15.01
CA LYS A 265 -9.22 -12.00 -15.43
C LYS A 265 -9.65 -10.89 -14.52
N LEU A 266 -9.48 -9.63 -14.91
CA LEU A 266 -9.83 -8.48 -14.06
C LEU A 266 -11.33 -8.42 -13.75
N GLU A 267 -11.68 -8.44 -12.46
CA GLU A 267 -13.05 -8.23 -11.97
C GLU A 267 -13.02 -7.47 -10.64
N LYS A 268 -14.19 -6.93 -10.24
CA LYS A 268 -14.37 -6.26 -8.94
C LYS A 268 -14.10 -7.23 -7.79
N ALA A 269 -13.38 -6.75 -6.79
CA ALA A 269 -13.11 -7.48 -5.55
C ALA A 269 -13.87 -6.84 -4.36
N PRO A 270 -14.11 -7.58 -3.27
CA PRO A 270 -13.90 -9.02 -3.10
C PRO A 270 -14.81 -9.83 -4.03
N ARG A 271 -14.26 -10.87 -4.68
CA ARG A 271 -15.02 -11.71 -5.61
C ARG A 271 -15.92 -12.73 -4.94
N PHE A 272 -15.48 -13.17 -3.78
CA PHE A 272 -15.99 -14.38 -3.16
C PHE A 272 -16.85 -14.06 -1.93
N ALA A 273 -17.64 -15.04 -1.51
CA ALA A 273 -18.37 -14.92 -0.26
C ALA A 273 -17.39 -14.82 0.92
N MET A 274 -17.76 -14.08 1.97
CA MET A 274 -16.92 -13.92 3.17
C MET A 274 -16.46 -15.25 3.76
N SER A 275 -17.32 -16.29 3.73
CA SER A 275 -16.98 -17.63 4.20
C SER A 275 -15.74 -18.23 3.54
N GLN A 276 -15.41 -17.81 2.31
CA GLN A 276 -14.18 -18.22 1.64
C GLN A 276 -12.96 -17.48 2.19
N TYR A 277 -13.11 -16.23 2.63
CA TYR A 277 -12.07 -15.39 3.26
C TYR A 277 -11.85 -15.66 4.74
N THR A 278 -12.79 -16.34 5.38
CA THR A 278 -12.67 -16.75 6.78
C THR A 278 -11.48 -17.69 6.96
N MET A 279 -10.37 -17.10 7.43
CA MET A 279 -9.22 -17.88 7.88
C MET A 279 -9.66 -18.84 8.98
N ARG A 280 -9.40 -20.14 8.82
CA ARG A 280 -9.49 -21.14 9.91
C ARG A 280 -8.41 -20.95 10.99
N SER A 281 -7.62 -19.89 10.87
CA SER A 281 -6.52 -19.56 11.75
C SER A 281 -7.05 -19.05 13.09
N LYS A 282 -6.68 -19.71 14.19
CA LYS A 282 -6.93 -19.23 15.57
C LYS A 282 -6.19 -17.93 15.94
N LYS A 283 -5.47 -17.30 15.00
CA LYS A 283 -4.57 -16.15 15.27
C LYS A 283 -5.26 -14.79 15.23
N CYS A 284 -6.40 -14.71 14.58
CA CYS A 284 -7.35 -13.62 14.78
C CYS A 284 -8.56 -14.28 15.43
N ASP A 285 -9.21 -13.61 16.37
CA ASP A 285 -10.53 -14.09 16.80
C ASP A 285 -11.46 -14.13 15.57
N SER A 286 -12.56 -14.89 15.69
CA SER A 286 -13.47 -15.12 14.58
C SER A 286 -14.23 -13.88 14.12
N GLU A 287 -14.17 -12.76 14.84
CA GLU A 287 -15.03 -11.59 14.66
C GLU A 287 -14.26 -10.34 14.21
N THR A 288 -13.01 -10.20 14.63
CA THR A 288 -12.16 -9.03 14.41
C THR A 288 -11.99 -8.74 12.93
N GLY A 289 -12.42 -7.55 12.56
CA GLY A 289 -12.37 -7.01 11.20
C GLY A 289 -13.38 -7.65 10.25
N ARG A 290 -14.30 -8.48 10.76
CA ARG A 290 -15.41 -9.08 10.01
C ARG A 290 -16.74 -8.39 10.24
N SER A 291 -16.80 -7.44 11.16
CA SER A 291 -18.01 -6.67 11.45
C SER A 291 -18.12 -5.44 10.57
N LEU A 292 -19.30 -5.23 10.00
CA LEU A 292 -19.63 -3.99 9.31
C LEU A 292 -19.44 -2.77 10.22
N ALA A 293 -19.87 -2.87 11.49
CA ALA A 293 -19.78 -1.77 12.45
C ALA A 293 -18.32 -1.36 12.71
N GLU A 294 -17.40 -2.33 12.77
CA GLU A 294 -15.96 -2.05 12.92
C GLU A 294 -15.40 -1.31 11.71
N ARG A 295 -15.76 -1.73 10.48
CA ARG A 295 -15.32 -1.06 9.25
C ARG A 295 -15.86 0.36 9.15
N LEU A 296 -17.14 0.58 9.48
CA LEU A 296 -17.72 1.93 9.50
C LEU A 296 -17.09 2.81 10.57
N SER A 297 -16.84 2.26 11.77
CA SER A 297 -16.14 2.99 12.83
C SER A 297 -14.72 3.40 12.39
N GLU A 298 -14.01 2.54 11.67
CA GLU A 298 -12.69 2.83 11.12
C GLU A 298 -12.75 3.98 10.09
N TYR A 299 -13.68 3.93 9.12
CA TYR A 299 -13.83 5.01 8.13
C TYR A 299 -14.25 6.34 8.74
N ARG A 300 -15.17 6.33 9.71
CA ARG A 300 -15.57 7.54 10.45
C ARG A 300 -14.40 8.14 11.21
N TYR A 301 -13.57 7.32 11.84
CA TYR A 301 -12.40 7.80 12.57
C TYR A 301 -11.34 8.39 11.62
N LEU A 302 -11.04 7.69 10.53
CA LEU A 302 -9.94 8.07 9.63
C LEU A 302 -10.34 9.19 8.64
N TYR A 303 -11.56 9.14 8.12
CA TYR A 303 -12.01 9.98 7.00
C TYR A 303 -13.25 10.80 7.33
N SER A 304 -13.76 10.73 8.56
CA SER A 304 -14.95 11.50 9.02
C SER A 304 -16.20 11.25 8.16
N ARG A 305 -16.33 10.07 7.55
CA ARG A 305 -17.49 9.71 6.74
C ARG A 305 -17.69 8.21 6.61
N ASP A 306 -18.89 7.84 6.17
CA ASP A 306 -19.22 6.49 5.72
C ASP A 306 -18.92 6.30 4.21
N PRO A 307 -18.78 5.04 3.75
CA PRO A 307 -18.77 4.71 2.33
C PRO A 307 -20.12 4.97 1.66
N ASP A 308 -20.08 5.20 0.35
CA ASP A 308 -21.28 5.41 -0.47
C ASP A 308 -22.07 4.09 -0.65
N GLU A 309 -23.31 4.16 -1.11
CA GLU A 309 -24.23 2.99 -1.21
C GLU A 309 -23.71 1.86 -2.10
N ASP A 310 -22.85 2.17 -3.07
CA ASP A 310 -22.25 1.19 -3.99
C ASP A 310 -20.98 0.52 -3.44
N TRP A 311 -20.55 0.87 -2.22
CA TRP A 311 -19.39 0.29 -1.58
C TRP A 311 -19.53 -1.24 -1.46
N TRP A 312 -18.48 -1.96 -1.86
CA TRP A 312 -18.46 -3.42 -1.90
C TRP A 312 -18.72 -4.07 -0.54
N GLY A 313 -18.36 -3.38 0.55
CA GLY A 313 -18.47 -3.89 1.90
C GLY A 313 -19.90 -4.04 2.40
N TRP A 314 -20.87 -3.25 1.91
CA TRP A 314 -22.27 -3.39 2.32
C TRP A 314 -22.77 -4.82 2.07
N ARG A 315 -22.60 -5.32 0.85
CA ARG A 315 -23.00 -6.69 0.51
C ARG A 315 -22.13 -7.74 1.22
N HIS A 316 -20.84 -7.46 1.36
CA HIS A 316 -19.88 -8.45 1.84
C HIS A 316 -19.98 -8.70 3.35
N PHE A 317 -20.21 -7.66 4.16
CA PHE A 317 -20.30 -7.76 5.62
C PHE A 317 -21.72 -8.03 6.11
N LEU A 318 -22.78 -7.49 5.48
CA LEU A 318 -24.17 -7.72 5.90
C LEU A 318 -24.61 -9.18 5.78
N GLN A 319 -24.14 -9.90 4.76
CA GLN A 319 -24.51 -11.31 4.54
C GLN A 319 -24.05 -12.26 5.66
N ASN A 320 -23.11 -11.85 6.51
CA ASN A 320 -22.66 -12.68 7.64
C ASN A 320 -23.40 -12.39 8.94
N SER A 321 -23.94 -11.18 9.10
CA SER A 321 -24.64 -10.78 10.32
C SER A 321 -25.93 -11.58 10.54
N SER A 322 -26.58 -12.04 9.47
CA SER A 322 -27.80 -12.85 9.54
C SER A 322 -27.58 -14.32 9.95
N ASN A 323 -26.35 -14.83 9.92
CA ASN A 323 -26.04 -16.18 10.41
C ASN A 323 -25.68 -16.21 11.91
N SER A 324 -25.21 -15.10 12.49
CA SER A 324 -24.90 -15.01 13.92
C SER A 324 -26.16 -14.96 14.79
N ALA A 325 -27.30 -14.50 14.25
CA ALA A 325 -28.58 -14.47 14.96
C ALA A 325 -29.30 -15.83 15.06
N LYS A 326 -28.74 -16.90 14.49
CA LYS A 326 -29.31 -18.27 14.54
C LYS A 326 -28.51 -19.24 15.44
N LEU A 327 -27.51 -18.75 16.17
CA LEU A 327 -26.64 -19.56 17.03
C LEU A 327 -26.64 -19.14 18.51
N THR A 328 -27.61 -18.32 18.93
CA THR A 328 -27.92 -17.99 20.33
C THR A 328 -29.27 -18.58 20.71
#